data_AF-A0A6J4PT71-F1
#
_entry.id   AF-A0A6J4PT71-F1
#
_cell.length_a   1.000
_cell.length_b   1.000
_cell.length_c   1.000
_cell.angle_alpha   90.00
_cell.angle_beta   90.00
_cell.angle_gamma   90.00
#
_symmetry.space_group_name_H-M   'P 1'
#
loop_
_entity.id
_entity.type
_entity.pdbx_description
1 polymer ?
#
loop_
_entity_poly.entity_id
_entity_poly.type
_entity_poly.pdbx_seq_one_letter_code
_entity_poly.pdbx_strand_id
1 'polypeptide(L)'
;MTDQDRMEAVLEEPLILIVNQKISSARDLLPVLSQVMQSNKPLLIISDDIDGETLAALIVNESRGTLNAAAVRAPLFGDRRKRMMEDIAILTGGEAIIEELGLKLENTRLDQLGSARKVVVTKDGTTILDGAGDLEKIQDRLNRIKAELDVTASDYDRQKLQ
;
A
#
# COMPACT_ATOMS: atom_id res chain seq x y z
N MET A 1 15.05 -3.55 -8.66
CA MET A 1 14.69 -2.43 -9.56
C MET A 1 14.42 -3.04 -10.93
N THR A 2 13.25 -2.81 -11.51
CA THR A 2 12.84 -3.53 -12.71
C THR A 2 13.18 -2.79 -14.01
N ASP A 3 13.27 -1.46 -13.99
CA ASP A 3 13.81 -0.64 -15.08
C ASP A 3 15.07 0.09 -14.58
N GLN A 4 16.23 -0.41 -14.98
CA GLN A 4 17.52 0.12 -14.56
C GLN A 4 17.89 1.43 -15.25
N ASP A 5 17.38 1.67 -16.46
CA ASP A 5 17.69 2.88 -17.24
C ASP A 5 16.97 4.10 -16.66
N ARG A 6 15.73 3.92 -16.23
CA ARG A 6 14.88 4.98 -15.65
C ARG A 6 14.95 5.07 -14.13
N MET A 7 15.64 4.12 -13.50
CA MET A 7 15.70 3.95 -12.06
C MET A 7 14.33 3.83 -11.39
N GLU A 8 13.44 3.01 -11.98
CA GLU A 8 12.08 2.80 -11.49
C GLU A 8 11.76 1.31 -11.29
N ALA A 9 10.84 1.03 -10.37
CA ALA A 9 10.20 -0.27 -10.25
C ALA A 9 8.79 -0.18 -10.84
N VAL A 10 8.51 -1.03 -11.81
CA VAL A 10 7.25 -1.13 -12.54
C VAL A 10 6.65 -2.48 -12.25
N LEU A 11 5.49 -2.47 -11.60
CA LEU A 11 4.72 -3.67 -11.28
C LEU A 11 3.45 -3.67 -12.12
N GLU A 12 3.29 -4.67 -12.98
CA GLU A 12 2.07 -4.88 -13.78
C GLU A 12 1.13 -5.85 -13.04
N GLU A 13 -0.16 -5.51 -12.97
CA GLU A 13 -1.19 -6.22 -12.22
C GLU A 13 -0.80 -6.63 -10.78
N PRO A 14 -0.20 -5.73 -9.97
CA PRO A 14 0.29 -6.09 -8.65
C PRO A 14 -0.85 -6.35 -7.66
N LEU A 15 -0.54 -7.18 -6.67
CA LEU A 15 -1.21 -7.18 -5.37
C LEU A 15 -0.61 -6.08 -4.49
N ILE A 16 -1.44 -5.46 -3.66
CA ILE A 16 -1.07 -4.29 -2.85
C ILE A 16 -1.40 -4.57 -1.39
N LEU A 17 -0.35 -4.72 -0.57
CA LEU A 17 -0.43 -4.89 0.88
C LEU A 17 -0.31 -3.52 1.56
N ILE A 18 -1.28 -3.17 2.39
CA ILE A 18 -1.38 -1.87 3.06
C ILE A 18 -1.36 -2.11 4.56
N VAL A 19 -0.28 -1.73 5.24
CA VAL A 19 -0.07 -2.04 6.67
C VAL A 19 0.26 -0.80 7.48
N ASN A 20 -0.64 -0.40 8.37
CA ASN A 20 -0.46 0.81 9.16
C ASN A 20 0.36 0.57 10.43
N GLN A 21 1.51 -0.07 10.27
CA GLN A 21 2.48 -0.28 11.34
C GLN A 21 3.87 -0.47 10.74
N LYS A 22 4.88 -0.42 11.61
CA LYS A 22 6.23 -0.81 11.25
C LYS A 22 6.33 -2.32 11.09
N ILE A 23 6.94 -2.78 9.99
CA ILE A 23 7.20 -4.20 9.76
C ILE A 23 8.59 -4.53 10.30
N SER A 24 8.61 -5.03 11.53
CA SER A 24 9.85 -5.31 12.27
C SER A 24 10.41 -6.71 12.01
N SER A 25 9.58 -7.65 11.54
CA SER A 25 10.01 -9.02 11.26
C SER A 25 9.54 -9.51 9.89
N ALA A 26 10.44 -10.12 9.14
CA ALA A 26 10.09 -10.87 7.94
C ALA A 26 9.14 -12.05 8.23
N ARG A 27 9.11 -12.55 9.48
CA ARG A 27 8.22 -13.65 9.89
C ARG A 27 6.75 -13.26 9.77
N ASP A 28 6.41 -12.03 10.10
CA ASP A 28 5.03 -11.53 10.06
C ASP A 28 4.51 -11.45 8.62
N LEU A 29 5.42 -11.30 7.65
CA LEU A 29 5.12 -11.31 6.23
C LEU A 29 5.04 -12.71 5.61
N LEU A 30 5.58 -13.75 6.24
CA LEU A 30 5.62 -15.10 5.65
C LEU A 30 4.25 -15.62 5.18
N PRO A 31 3.15 -15.44 5.94
CA PRO A 31 1.84 -15.93 5.53
C PRO A 31 1.35 -15.26 4.23
N VAL A 32 1.48 -13.95 4.11
CA VAL A 32 1.05 -13.21 2.92
C VAL A 32 1.99 -13.43 1.74
N LEU A 33 3.31 -13.46 1.97
CA LEU A 33 4.30 -13.73 0.92
C LEU A 33 4.09 -15.11 0.30
N SER A 34 3.82 -16.13 1.11
CA SER A 34 3.56 -17.48 0.62
C SER A 34 2.33 -17.54 -0.30
N GLN A 35 1.28 -16.79 0.05
CA GLN A 35 0.07 -16.70 -0.77
C GLN A 35 0.34 -15.94 -2.08
N VAL A 36 1.09 -14.84 -2.02
CA VAL A 36 1.41 -14.04 -3.21
C VAL A 36 2.32 -14.80 -4.18
N MET A 37 3.32 -15.53 -3.66
CA MET A 37 4.20 -16.38 -4.47
C MET A 37 3.42 -17.45 -5.24
N GLN A 38 2.35 -18.01 -4.66
CA GLN A 38 1.47 -18.97 -5.35
C GLN A 38 0.63 -18.31 -6.45
N SER A 39 0.28 -17.03 -6.29
CA SER A 39 -0.46 -16.27 -7.30
C SER A 39 0.41 -15.84 -8.50
N ASN A 40 1.74 -15.94 -8.37
CA ASN A 40 2.72 -15.48 -9.36
C ASN A 40 2.51 -14.02 -9.80
N LYS A 41 2.00 -13.18 -8.88
CA LYS A 41 1.79 -11.74 -9.10
C LYS A 41 2.85 -10.91 -8.37
N PRO A 42 3.20 -9.73 -8.90
CA PRO A 42 4.04 -8.80 -8.17
C PRO A 42 3.36 -8.26 -6.90
N LEU A 43 4.15 -7.84 -5.92
CA LEU A 43 3.67 -7.29 -4.66
C LEU A 43 4.17 -5.87 -4.44
N LEU A 44 3.25 -4.93 -4.18
CA LEU A 44 3.58 -3.66 -3.56
C LEU A 44 3.30 -3.76 -2.05
N ILE A 45 4.28 -3.44 -1.21
CA ILE A 45 4.11 -3.31 0.24
C ILE A 45 4.14 -1.83 0.59
N ILE A 46 3.07 -1.33 1.20
CA ILE A 46 2.98 0.04 1.73
C ILE A 46 2.87 -0.07 3.25
N SER A 47 3.87 0.43 3.98
CA SER A 47 3.87 0.40 5.46
C SER A 47 4.42 1.67 6.07
N ASP A 48 4.24 1.88 7.39
CA ASP A 48 4.87 3.03 8.08
C ASP A 48 6.39 3.02 7.87
N ASP A 49 7.00 1.89 8.21
CA ASP A 49 8.41 1.62 7.98
C ASP A 49 8.65 0.12 7.85
N ILE A 50 9.84 -0.25 7.37
CA ILE A 50 10.28 -1.63 7.24
C ILE A 50 11.69 -1.71 7.80
N ASP A 51 11.90 -2.62 8.75
CA ASP A 51 13.24 -2.82 9.31
C ASP A 51 14.23 -3.37 8.28
N GLY A 52 15.49 -2.97 8.42
CA GLY A 52 16.54 -3.30 7.45
C GLY A 52 16.75 -4.80 7.24
N GLU A 53 16.56 -5.62 8.28
CA GLU A 53 16.61 -7.09 8.17
C GLU A 53 15.48 -7.63 7.29
N THR A 54 14.26 -7.12 7.50
CA THR A 54 13.09 -7.48 6.69
C THR A 54 13.26 -7.03 5.24
N LEU A 55 13.76 -5.82 5.01
CA LEU A 55 14.03 -5.29 3.68
C LEU A 55 15.10 -6.13 2.97
N ALA A 56 16.17 -6.52 3.66
CA ALA A 56 17.21 -7.39 3.12
C ALA A 56 16.65 -8.75 2.70
N ALA A 57 15.75 -9.34 3.49
CA ALA A 57 15.08 -10.58 3.13
C ALA A 57 14.23 -10.45 1.85
N LEU A 58 13.51 -9.34 1.67
CA LEU A 58 12.75 -9.06 0.44
C LEU A 58 13.68 -8.93 -0.78
N ILE A 59 14.79 -8.18 -0.65
CA ILE A 59 15.78 -8.01 -1.72
C ILE A 59 16.41 -9.34 -2.13
N VAL A 60 16.73 -10.22 -1.17
CA VAL A 60 17.29 -11.54 -1.47
C VAL A 60 16.30 -12.40 -2.26
N ASN A 61 15.00 -12.31 -1.97
CA ASN A 61 13.99 -13.04 -2.74
C ASN A 61 13.76 -12.43 -4.14
N GLU A 62 13.81 -11.11 -4.28
CA GLU A 62 13.74 -10.44 -5.59
C GLU A 62 14.93 -10.81 -6.48
N SER A 63 16.15 -10.78 -5.94
CA SER A 63 17.37 -11.15 -6.70
C SER A 63 17.40 -12.62 -7.14
N ARG A 64 16.65 -13.50 -6.47
CA ARG A 64 16.48 -14.92 -6.83
C ARG A 64 15.33 -15.15 -7.80
N GLY A 65 14.56 -14.11 -8.13
CA GLY A 65 13.37 -14.21 -8.97
C GLY A 65 12.21 -14.96 -8.31
N THR A 66 12.26 -15.21 -7.00
CA THR A 66 11.21 -15.96 -6.28
C THR A 66 10.04 -15.07 -5.89
N LEU A 67 10.27 -13.76 -5.76
CA LEU A 67 9.26 -12.76 -5.41
C LEU A 67 9.56 -11.46 -6.15
N ASN A 68 8.68 -11.00 -7.02
CA ASN A 68 8.77 -9.65 -7.56
C ASN A 68 8.04 -8.69 -6.62
N ALA A 69 8.78 -7.92 -5.81
CA ALA A 69 8.18 -7.01 -4.85
C ALA A 69 8.87 -5.65 -4.79
N ALA A 70 8.08 -4.61 -4.52
CA ALA A 70 8.56 -3.29 -4.13
C ALA A 70 7.96 -2.92 -2.78
N ALA A 71 8.74 -2.23 -1.96
CA ALA A 71 8.32 -1.80 -0.64
C ALA A 71 8.53 -0.29 -0.49
N VAL A 72 7.50 0.42 -0.06
CA VAL A 72 7.48 1.88 0.05
C VAL A 72 6.92 2.29 1.41
N ARG A 73 7.40 3.43 1.91
CA ARG A 73 6.82 4.03 3.10
C ARG A 73 5.48 4.67 2.76
N ALA A 74 4.52 4.51 3.65
CA ALA A 74 3.22 5.15 3.57
C ALA A 74 3.40 6.67 3.59
N PRO A 75 2.64 7.41 2.78
CA PRO A 75 2.69 8.86 2.77
C PRO A 75 2.17 9.43 4.09
N LEU A 76 2.61 10.66 4.43
CA LEU A 76 2.16 11.40 5.61
C LEU A 76 2.51 10.71 6.96
N PHE A 77 2.04 11.29 8.05
CA PHE A 77 2.28 10.85 9.43
C PHE A 77 1.01 10.92 10.28
N GLY A 78 0.95 10.15 11.37
CA GLY A 78 -0.17 10.15 12.33
C GLY A 78 -1.51 9.80 11.70
N ASP A 79 -2.60 10.43 12.17
CA ASP A 79 -3.97 10.15 11.70
C ASP A 79 -4.19 10.42 10.21
N ARG A 80 -3.38 11.30 9.61
CA ARG A 80 -3.43 11.58 8.18
C ARG A 80 -2.91 10.41 7.35
N ARG A 81 -1.89 9.73 7.84
CA ARG A 81 -1.41 8.50 7.21
C ARG A 81 -2.50 7.43 7.24
N LYS A 82 -3.15 7.23 8.39
CA LYS A 82 -4.23 6.23 8.52
C LYS A 82 -5.33 6.48 7.48
N ARG A 83 -5.80 7.73 7.38
CA ARG A 83 -6.80 8.14 6.39
C ARG A 83 -6.33 7.94 4.95
N MET A 84 -5.09 8.28 4.63
CA MET A 84 -4.52 8.08 3.29
C MET A 84 -4.35 6.60 2.95
N MET A 85 -4.00 5.76 3.92
CA MET A 85 -3.92 4.31 3.72
C MET A 85 -5.30 3.70 3.49
N GLU A 86 -6.34 4.18 4.18
CA GLU A 86 -7.72 3.84 3.89
C GLU A 86 -8.13 4.28 2.47
N ASP A 87 -7.70 5.48 2.02
CA ASP A 87 -7.98 5.95 0.66
C ASP A 87 -7.34 5.04 -0.39
N ILE A 88 -6.09 4.63 -0.18
CA ILE A 88 -5.40 3.68 -1.05
C ILE A 88 -6.11 2.32 -1.03
N ALA A 89 -6.56 1.86 0.14
CA ALA A 89 -7.31 0.61 0.27
C ALA A 89 -8.63 0.66 -0.52
N ILE A 90 -9.40 1.75 -0.38
CA ILE A 90 -10.65 1.96 -1.13
C ILE A 90 -10.37 2.03 -2.64
N LEU A 91 -9.35 2.79 -3.06
CA LEU A 91 -8.96 2.93 -4.47
C LEU A 91 -8.57 1.60 -5.11
N THR A 92 -7.90 0.72 -4.35
CA THR A 92 -7.34 -0.54 -4.86
C THR A 92 -8.23 -1.75 -4.57
N GLY A 93 -9.32 -1.57 -3.83
CA GLY A 93 -10.21 -2.65 -3.41
C GLY A 93 -9.66 -3.55 -2.29
N GLY A 94 -8.61 -3.10 -1.60
CA GLY A 94 -8.00 -3.82 -0.48
C GLY A 94 -8.51 -3.35 0.89
N GLU A 95 -7.86 -3.85 1.94
CA GLU A 95 -8.10 -3.47 3.33
C GLU A 95 -6.79 -2.98 3.97
N ALA A 96 -6.86 -1.87 4.71
CA ALA A 96 -5.72 -1.39 5.49
C ALA A 96 -5.59 -2.22 6.77
N ILE A 97 -4.47 -2.93 6.93
CA ILE A 97 -4.19 -3.74 8.11
C ILE A 97 -3.77 -2.79 9.25
N ILE A 98 -4.68 -2.61 10.21
CA ILE A 98 -4.53 -1.68 11.33
C ILE A 98 -4.63 -2.47 12.65
N GLU A 99 -3.52 -2.54 13.38
CA GLU A 99 -3.43 -3.30 14.64
C GLU A 99 -4.41 -2.80 15.70
N GLU A 100 -4.68 -1.49 15.75
CA GLU A 100 -5.62 -0.92 16.72
C GLU A 100 -7.08 -1.33 16.46
N LEU A 101 -7.39 -1.83 15.26
CA LEU A 101 -8.70 -2.41 14.91
C LEU A 101 -8.73 -3.95 15.09
N GLY A 102 -7.66 -4.54 15.64
CA GLY A 102 -7.53 -5.97 15.88
C GLY A 102 -7.05 -6.78 14.66
N LEU A 103 -6.73 -6.12 13.54
CA LEU A 103 -6.16 -6.78 12.37
C LEU A 103 -4.67 -7.03 12.58
N LYS A 104 -4.21 -8.23 12.22
CA LYS A 104 -2.79 -8.59 12.36
C LYS A 104 -2.19 -8.97 11.02
N LEU A 105 -0.97 -8.49 10.77
CA LEU A 105 -0.24 -8.78 9.54
C LEU A 105 -0.10 -10.29 9.29
N GLU A 106 0.21 -11.07 10.33
CA GLU A 106 0.34 -12.54 10.29
C GLU A 106 -0.94 -13.28 9.84
N ASN A 107 -2.11 -12.65 10.00
CA ASN A 107 -3.41 -13.23 9.63
C ASN A 107 -3.95 -12.70 8.30
N THR A 108 -3.16 -11.88 7.59
CA THR A 108 -3.58 -11.25 6.35
C THR A 108 -3.78 -12.30 5.25
N ARG A 109 -4.87 -12.16 4.53
CA ARG A 109 -5.27 -13.05 3.42
C ARG A 109 -5.24 -12.31 2.08
N LEU A 110 -5.21 -13.07 0.98
CA LEU A 110 -5.21 -12.51 -0.38
C LEU A 110 -6.43 -11.60 -0.68
N ASP A 111 -7.60 -11.89 -0.11
CA ASP A 111 -8.83 -11.10 -0.29
C ASP A 111 -8.76 -9.71 0.36
N GLN A 112 -7.77 -9.48 1.25
CA GLN A 112 -7.52 -8.19 1.88
C GLN A 112 -6.48 -7.35 1.11
N LEU A 113 -5.81 -7.94 0.12
CA LEU A 113 -4.86 -7.21 -0.72
C LEU A 113 -5.61 -6.42 -1.78
N GLY A 114 -5.19 -5.17 -1.99
CA GLY A 114 -5.64 -4.38 -3.12
C GLY A 114 -5.04 -4.87 -4.42
N SER A 115 -5.56 -4.35 -5.54
CA SER A 115 -4.94 -4.53 -6.84
C SER A 115 -5.07 -3.28 -7.70
N ALA A 116 -4.22 -3.20 -8.72
CA ALA A 116 -4.23 -2.12 -9.69
C ALA A 116 -3.77 -2.66 -11.05
N ARG A 117 -4.01 -1.93 -12.14
CA ARG A 117 -3.45 -2.30 -13.44
C ARG A 117 -1.93 -2.18 -13.44
N LYS A 118 -1.40 -1.10 -12.87
CA LYS A 118 0.03 -0.83 -12.87
C LYS A 118 0.43 0.02 -11.66
N VAL A 119 1.60 -0.27 -11.10
CA VAL A 119 2.24 0.58 -10.09
C VAL A 119 3.63 0.96 -10.59
N VAL A 120 3.97 2.25 -10.45
CA VAL A 120 5.32 2.76 -10.72
C VAL A 120 5.88 3.37 -9.44
N VAL A 121 7.01 2.85 -8.98
CA VAL A 121 7.75 3.34 -7.83
C VAL A 121 9.04 3.97 -8.32
N THR A 122 9.25 5.23 -8.00
CA THR A 122 10.50 5.97 -8.23
C THR A 122 11.15 6.31 -6.90
N LYS A 123 12.31 6.95 -6.94
CA LYS A 123 12.96 7.47 -5.73
C LYS A 123 12.08 8.46 -4.96
N ASP A 124 11.28 9.24 -5.67
CA ASP A 124 10.57 10.40 -5.12
C ASP A 124 9.07 10.15 -4.90
N GLY A 125 8.53 9.04 -5.40
CA GLY A 125 7.11 8.78 -5.27
C GLY A 125 6.63 7.42 -5.76
N THR A 126 5.35 7.17 -5.52
CA THR A 126 4.64 5.97 -5.98
C THR A 126 3.37 6.39 -6.70
N THR A 127 3.16 5.85 -7.90
CA THR A 127 1.96 6.09 -8.70
C THR A 127 1.21 4.77 -8.87
N ILE A 128 -0.07 4.77 -8.47
CA ILE A 128 -0.98 3.64 -8.64
C ILE A 128 -1.95 3.98 -9.77
N LEU A 129 -1.96 3.17 -10.83
CA LEU A 129 -2.77 3.39 -12.03
C LEU A 129 -3.89 2.35 -12.10
N ASP A 130 -5.12 2.84 -12.26
CA ASP A 130 -6.35 2.06 -12.39
C ASP A 130 -6.48 1.01 -11.27
N GLY A 131 -6.67 1.51 -10.04
CA GLY A 131 -6.96 0.67 -8.88
C GLY A 131 -8.29 -0.08 -9.06
N ALA A 132 -8.35 -1.33 -8.58
CA ALA A 132 -9.50 -2.21 -8.75
C ALA A 132 -10.61 -2.00 -7.68
N GLY A 133 -10.66 -0.80 -7.09
CA GLY A 133 -11.65 -0.43 -6.10
C GLY A 133 -13.06 -0.34 -6.65
N ASP A 134 -14.03 -0.55 -5.77
CA ASP A 134 -15.45 -0.37 -6.08
C ASP A 134 -15.76 1.12 -6.30
N LEU A 135 -16.32 1.45 -7.47
CA LEU A 135 -16.67 2.81 -7.85
C LEU A 135 -17.64 3.46 -6.86
N GLU A 136 -18.57 2.69 -6.29
CA GLU A 136 -19.51 3.21 -5.29
C GLU A 136 -18.77 3.63 -4.01
N LYS A 137 -17.87 2.78 -3.51
CA LYS A 137 -17.06 3.08 -2.32
C LYS A 137 -16.12 4.27 -2.53
N ILE A 138 -15.55 4.39 -3.73
CA ILE A 138 -14.73 5.53 -4.12
C ILE A 138 -15.57 6.81 -4.13
N GLN A 139 -16.77 6.76 -4.73
CA GLN A 139 -17.66 7.92 -4.79
C GLN A 139 -18.14 8.34 -3.39
N ASP A 140 -18.47 7.39 -2.53
CA ASP A 140 -18.82 7.63 -1.13
C ASP A 140 -17.67 8.26 -0.35
N ARG A 141 -16.44 7.82 -0.62
CA ARG A 141 -15.26 8.44 -0.02
C ARG A 141 -15.05 9.87 -0.49
N LEU A 142 -15.20 10.14 -1.79
CA LEU A 142 -15.14 11.50 -2.34
C LEU A 142 -16.19 12.40 -1.71
N ASN A 143 -17.42 11.92 -1.54
CA ASN A 143 -18.51 12.67 -0.93
C ASN A 143 -18.21 12.99 0.55
N ARG A 144 -17.65 12.04 1.30
CA ARG A 144 -17.21 12.26 2.68
C ARG A 144 -16.12 13.33 2.79
N ILE A 145 -15.10 13.27 1.93
CA ILE A 145 -14.02 14.28 1.92
C ILE A 145 -14.58 15.67 1.57
N LYS A 146 -15.50 15.77 0.61
CA LYS A 146 -16.16 17.04 0.28
C LYS A 146 -16.96 17.62 1.45
N ALA A 147 -17.73 16.78 2.15
CA ALA A 147 -18.47 17.21 3.33
C ALA A 147 -17.54 17.67 4.46
N GLU A 148 -16.41 16.98 4.68
CA GLU A 148 -15.38 17.40 5.64
C GLU A 148 -14.80 18.78 5.27
N LEU A 149 -14.53 19.02 3.97
CA LEU A 149 -14.04 20.30 3.47
C LEU A 149 -15.02 21.45 3.70
N ASP A 150 -16.33 21.22 3.52
CA ASP A 150 -17.36 22.25 3.67
C ASP A 150 -17.56 22.70 5.13
N VAL A 151 -17.39 21.78 6.08
CA VAL A 151 -17.50 22.07 7.52
C VAL A 151 -16.21 22.68 8.08
N THR A 152 -15.10 22.58 7.34
CA THR A 152 -13.80 23.10 7.76
C THR A 152 -13.70 24.60 7.49
N ALA A 153 -13.82 25.40 8.54
CA ALA A 153 -13.84 26.88 8.50
C ALA A 153 -12.46 27.55 8.34
N SER A 154 -11.37 26.79 8.42
CA SER A 154 -10.00 27.31 8.33
C SER A 154 -9.36 27.00 6.98
N ASP A 155 -8.91 28.03 6.27
CA ASP A 155 -8.24 27.87 4.96
C ASP A 155 -6.93 27.04 5.06
N TYR A 156 -6.30 26.99 6.24
CA TYR A 156 -5.13 26.14 6.51
C TYR A 156 -5.45 24.64 6.50
N ASP A 157 -6.66 24.27 6.93
CA ASP A 157 -7.09 22.87 6.97
C ASP A 157 -7.69 22.42 5.62
N ARG A 158 -8.20 23.36 4.81
CA ARG A 158 -8.68 23.11 3.44
C ARG A 158 -7.56 22.69 2.48
N GLN A 159 -6.42 23.39 2.49
CA GLN A 159 -5.26 23.03 1.64
C GLN A 159 -4.71 21.63 1.93
N LYS A 160 -5.01 21.12 3.13
CA LYS A 160 -4.51 19.85 3.63
C LYS A 160 -5.44 18.67 3.32
N LEU A 161 -6.60 18.94 2.71
CA LEU A 161 -7.63 17.98 2.29
C LEU A 161 -7.89 18.02 0.77
N GLN A 162 -7.32 19.02 0.05
CA GLN A 162 -7.21 19.07 -1.41
C GLN A 162 -5.99 18.29 -1.89
#